data_AF-A0A0M0BMB5-F1
#
_entry.id   AF-A0A0M0BMB5-F1
#
_cell.length_a   1.000
_cell.length_b   1.000
_cell.length_c   1.000
_cell.angle_alpha   90.00
_cell.angle_beta   90.00
_cell.angle_gamma   90.00
#
_symmetry.space_group_name_H-M   'P 1'
#
loop_
_entity.id
_entity.type
_entity.pdbx_description
1 polymer ?
#
loop_
_entity_poly.entity_id
_entity_poly.type
_entity_poly.pdbx_seq_one_letter_code
_entity_poly.pdbx_strand_id
1 'polypeptide(L)'
;MTAELDRSPLWLILVEVVHALPMYPSHKAYVRDRLIIESPDISAEELSLRLDIPLGEAMVILSEIAKEEAEGGENPEEPRGPAPT
;
A
#
# COMPACT_ATOMS: atom_id res chain seq x y z
N MET A 1 -10.10 -10.44 -1.14
CA MET A 1 -9.43 -11.34 -2.10
C MET A 1 -7.89 -11.17 -2.12
N THR A 2 -7.27 -10.55 -1.11
CA THR A 2 -5.85 -10.16 -1.14
C THR A 2 -4.92 -11.08 -0.34
N ALA A 3 -5.39 -11.75 0.71
CA ALA A 3 -4.55 -12.53 1.62
C ALA A 3 -3.85 -13.77 0.99
N GLU A 4 -4.28 -14.22 -0.19
CA GLU A 4 -3.72 -15.41 -0.85
C GLU A 4 -2.55 -15.06 -1.79
N LEU A 5 -2.44 -13.79 -2.22
CA LEU A 5 -1.35 -13.31 -3.08
C LEU A 5 -0.05 -13.08 -2.30
N ASP A 6 -0.12 -12.65 -1.05
CA ASP A 6 1.04 -12.29 -0.22
C ASP A 6 2.04 -13.43 0.02
N ARG A 7 1.65 -14.68 -0.23
CA ARG A 7 2.49 -15.88 -0.06
C ARG A 7 2.90 -16.55 -1.37
N SER A 8 2.52 -15.99 -2.51
CA SER A 8 2.90 -16.53 -3.82
C SER A 8 4.36 -16.15 -4.15
N PRO A 9 5.20 -17.09 -4.61
CA PRO A 9 6.53 -16.77 -5.11
C PRO A 9 6.53 -15.73 -6.23
N LEU A 10 5.47 -15.70 -7.06
CA LEU A 10 5.33 -14.73 -8.13
C LEU A 10 5.09 -13.31 -7.60
N TRP A 11 4.40 -13.19 -6.47
CA TRP A 11 4.21 -11.89 -5.81
C TRP A 11 5.54 -11.36 -5.28
N LEU A 12 6.34 -12.20 -4.62
CA LEU A 12 7.65 -11.81 -4.12
C LEU A 12 8.60 -11.34 -5.24
N ILE A 13 8.60 -12.04 -6.37
CA ILE A 13 9.38 -11.63 -7.56
C ILE A 13 8.85 -10.30 -8.12
N LEU A 14 7.53 -10.12 -8.19
CA LEU A 14 6.95 -8.87 -8.65
C LEU A 14 7.38 -7.69 -7.76
N VAL A 15 7.29 -7.85 -6.44
CA VAL A 15 7.72 -6.83 -5.47
C VAL A 15 9.19 -6.49 -5.65
N GLU A 16 10.06 -7.50 -5.77
CA GLU A 16 11.49 -7.32 -6.00
C GLU A 16 11.78 -6.51 -7.29
N VAL A 17 11.13 -6.88 -8.40
CA VAL A 17 11.26 -6.17 -9.68
C VAL A 17 10.76 -4.74 -9.59
N VAL A 18 9.61 -4.51 -8.93
CA VAL A 18 9.02 -3.17 -8.79
C VAL A 18 9.88 -2.28 -7.90
N HIS A 19 10.43 -2.80 -6.81
CA HIS A 19 11.34 -2.05 -5.94
C HIS A 19 12.65 -1.65 -6.63
N ALA A 20 13.06 -2.39 -7.66
CA ALA A 20 14.21 -2.04 -8.48
C ALA A 20 13.93 -0.87 -9.47
N LEU A 21 12.67 -0.47 -9.66
CA LEU A 21 12.32 0.64 -10.55
C LEU A 21 12.71 1.99 -9.91
N PRO A 22 13.50 2.84 -10.60
CA PRO A 22 13.99 4.10 -10.02
C PRO A 22 12.89 5.07 -9.56
N MET A 23 11.74 5.07 -10.25
CA MET A 23 10.63 5.98 -9.96
C MET A 23 9.64 5.42 -8.93
N TYR A 24 9.77 4.16 -8.53
CA TYR A 24 8.83 3.51 -7.62
C TYR A 24 8.59 4.29 -6.32
N PRO A 25 9.62 4.78 -5.60
CA PRO A 25 9.39 5.54 -4.36
C PRO A 25 8.57 6.81 -4.58
N SER A 26 8.80 7.50 -5.72
CA SER A 26 8.08 8.72 -6.07
C SER A 26 6.65 8.44 -6.48
N HIS A 27 6.40 7.39 -7.27
CA HIS A 27 5.06 6.97 -7.63
C HIS A 27 4.26 6.56 -6.38
N LYS A 28 4.83 5.72 -5.51
CA LYS A 28 4.19 5.31 -4.26
C LYS A 28 3.82 6.50 -3.37
N ALA A 29 4.75 7.44 -3.18
CA ALA A 29 4.49 8.65 -2.40
C ALA A 29 3.36 9.50 -2.99
N TYR A 30 3.37 9.72 -4.31
CA TYR A 30 2.30 10.45 -4.99
C TYR A 30 0.93 9.78 -4.83
N VAL A 31 0.88 8.45 -4.96
CA VAL A 31 -0.38 7.70 -4.79
C VAL A 31 -0.91 7.83 -3.37
N ARG A 32 -0.05 7.62 -2.36
CA ARG A 32 -0.42 7.75 -0.94
C ARG A 32 -0.93 9.15 -0.61
N ASP A 33 -0.18 10.17 -1.02
CA ASP A 33 -0.39 11.54 -0.54
C ASP A 33 -1.46 12.30 -1.34
N ARG A 34 -1.85 11.80 -2.52
CA ARG A 34 -2.80 12.47 -3.42
C ARG A 34 -3.92 11.53 -3.88
N LEU A 35 -3.58 10.47 -4.61
CA LEU A 35 -4.58 9.70 -5.34
C LEU A 35 -5.50 8.89 -4.43
N ILE A 36 -4.99 8.28 -3.37
CA ILE A 36 -5.82 7.53 -2.40
C ILE A 36 -6.81 8.46 -1.69
N ILE A 37 -6.39 9.70 -1.38
CA ILE A 37 -7.26 10.70 -0.76
C ILE A 37 -8.38 11.12 -1.72
N GLU A 38 -8.06 11.29 -3.00
CA GLU A 38 -9.04 11.67 -4.04
C GLU A 38 -9.97 10.51 -4.44
N SER A 39 -9.46 9.28 -4.42
CA SER A 39 -10.11 8.09 -4.96
C SER A 39 -9.68 6.85 -4.16
N PRO A 40 -10.24 6.65 -2.96
CA PRO A 40 -9.79 5.59 -2.03
C PRO A 40 -10.02 4.18 -2.56
N ASP A 41 -10.98 4.00 -3.47
CA ASP A 41 -11.33 2.71 -4.07
C ASP A 41 -10.70 2.50 -5.47
N ILE A 42 -9.68 3.28 -5.84
CA ILE A 42 -9.03 3.18 -7.16
C ILE A 42 -8.45 1.78 -7.39
N SER A 43 -8.74 1.19 -8.56
CA SER A 43 -8.17 -0.12 -8.91
C SER A 43 -6.73 0.00 -9.43
N ALA A 44 -6.00 -1.11 -9.43
CA ALA A 44 -4.64 -1.14 -9.98
C ALA A 44 -4.62 -0.85 -11.48
N GLU A 45 -5.63 -1.30 -12.23
CA GLU A 45 -5.79 -1.03 -13.66
C GLU A 45 -6.03 0.46 -13.93
N GLU A 46 -6.91 1.10 -13.16
CA GLU A 46 -7.17 2.53 -13.29
C GLU A 46 -5.93 3.35 -12.91
N LEU A 47 -5.25 2.97 -11.83
CA LEU A 47 -4.02 3.62 -11.40
C LEU A 47 -2.92 3.51 -12.46
N SER A 48 -2.76 2.33 -13.07
CA SER A 48 -1.81 2.07 -14.16
C SER A 48 -2.04 3.01 -15.34
N LEU A 49 -3.31 3.17 -15.76
CA LEU A 49 -3.67 4.08 -16.85
C LEU A 49 -3.48 5.55 -16.47
N ARG A 50 -3.81 5.93 -15.23
CA ARG A 50 -3.75 7.34 -14.78
C ARG A 50 -2.32 7.84 -14.63
N LEU A 51 -1.39 6.98 -14.24
CA LEU A 51 0.01 7.33 -14.01
C LEU A 51 0.95 6.90 -15.16
N ASP A 52 0.45 6.18 -16.16
CA ASP A 52 1.25 5.58 -17.23
C ASP A 52 2.39 4.70 -16.68
N ILE A 53 2.03 3.86 -15.70
CA ILE A 53 2.95 2.91 -15.04
C ILE A 53 2.51 1.47 -15.32
N PRO A 54 3.43 0.48 -15.25
CA PRO A 54 3.06 -0.92 -15.40
C PRO A 54 2.01 -1.35 -14.37
N LEU A 55 1.08 -2.23 -14.78
CA LEU A 55 0.06 -2.79 -13.89
C LEU A 55 0.66 -3.41 -12.63
N GLY A 56 1.78 -4.12 -12.79
CA GLY A 56 2.51 -4.72 -11.66
C GLY A 56 3.02 -3.69 -10.64
N GLU A 57 3.48 -2.52 -11.10
CA GLU A 57 3.89 -1.42 -10.22
C GLU A 57 2.68 -0.87 -9.45
N ALA A 58 1.56 -0.63 -10.15
CA ALA A 58 0.33 -0.17 -9.54
C ALA A 58 -0.22 -1.15 -8.47
N MET A 59 -0.18 -2.46 -8.75
CA MET A 59 -0.59 -3.51 -7.81
C MET A 59 0.23 -3.48 -6.51
N VAL A 60 1.57 -3.38 -6.64
CA VAL A 60 2.48 -3.33 -5.48
C VAL A 60 2.26 -2.07 -4.66
N ILE A 61 2.11 -0.91 -5.32
CA ILE A 61 1.83 0.37 -4.64
C ILE A 61 0.57 0.28 -3.77
N LEU A 62 -0.55 -0.17 -4.34
CA LEU A 62 -1.83 -0.24 -3.62
C LEU A 62 -1.78 -1.27 -2.49
N SER A 63 -1.15 -2.42 -2.71
CA SER A 63 -0.98 -3.44 -1.69
C SER A 63 -0.17 -2.93 -0.49
N GLU A 64 0.96 -2.25 -0.74
CA GLU A 64 1.80 -1.73 0.33
C GLU A 64 1.15 -0.58 1.09
N ILE A 65 0.40 0.30 0.42
CA ILE A 65 -0.36 1.37 1.10
C ILE A 65 -1.43 0.76 2.00
N ALA A 66 -2.22 -0.20 1.49
CA ALA A 66 -3.26 -0.86 2.29
C ALA A 66 -2.67 -1.57 3.53
N LYS A 67 -1.47 -2.15 3.39
CA LYS A 67 -0.75 -2.76 4.51
C LYS A 67 -0.27 -1.72 5.53
N GLU A 68 0.30 -0.61 5.07
CA GLU A 68 0.73 0.51 5.92
C GLU A 68 -0.44 1.09 6.74
N GLU A 69 -1.63 1.20 6.14
CA GLU A 69 -2.84 1.67 6.83
C GLU A 69 -3.32 0.68 7.90
N ALA A 70 -3.26 -0.62 7.59
CA ALA A 70 -3.62 -1.67 8.55
C ALA A 70 -2.67 -1.71 9.76
N GLU A 71 -1.36 -1.55 9.52
CA GLU A 71 -0.33 -1.53 10.56
C GLU A 71 -0.31 -0.21 11.36
N GLY A 72 -0.65 0.92 10.72
CA GLY A 72 -0.73 2.23 11.35
C GLY A 72 -1.97 2.45 12.23
N GLY A 73 -2.99 1.60 12.10
CA GLY A 73 -4.21 1.61 12.92
C GLY A 73 -4.07 0.97 14.30
N GLU A 74 -2.97 0.24 14.56
CA GLU A 74 -2.67 -0.37 15.87
C GLU A 74 -1.79 0.57 16.73
N ASN A 75 -2.30 1.74 17.11
CA ASN A 75 -1.75 2.46 18.25
C ASN A 75 -2.59 2.11 19.49
N PRO A 76 -2.08 1.34 20.48
CA PRO A 76 -2.78 1.15 21.73
C PRO A 76 -2.71 2.48 22.50
N GLU A 77 -3.70 3.35 22.29
CA GLU A 77 -4.03 4.40 23.26
C GLU A 77 -4.40 3.71 24.58
N GLU A 78 -3.41 3.62 25.44
CA GLU A 78 -3.47 3.16 26.82
C GLU A 78 -4.51 4.00 27.60
N PRO A 79 -5.63 3.43 28.06
CA PRO A 79 -6.48 4.15 28.99
C PRO A 79 -5.77 4.19 30.35
N ARG A 80 -5.24 5.37 30.73
CA ARG A 80 -4.89 5.69 32.11
C ARG A 80 -6.15 5.61 32.98
N GLY A 81 -6.43 4.42 33.50
CA GLY A 81 -7.37 4.19 34.60
C GLY A 81 -6.72 4.49 35.96
N PRO A 82 -7.48 4.94 36.97
CA PRO A 82 -6.93 5.63 38.12
C PRO A 82 -6.17 4.71 39.09
N ALA A 83 -5.22 5.32 39.82
CA ALA A 83 -4.41 4.67 40.84
C ALA A 83 -5.29 3.92 41.88
N PRO A 84 -4.89 2.71 42.31
CA PRO A 84 -5.64 1.96 43.31
C PRO A 84 -5.57 2.68 44.67
N THR A 85 -6.75 2.86 45.29
CA THR A 85 -6.91 3.29 46.69
C THR A 85 -6.56 2.19 47.67
#